data_AF-A0A7S0V399-F1
#
_entry.id   AF-A0A7S0V399-F1
#
_cell.length_a   1.000
_cell.length_b   1.000
_cell.length_c   1.000
_cell.angle_alpha   90.00
_cell.angle_beta   90.00
_cell.angle_gamma   90.00
#
_symmetry.space_group_name_H-M   'P 1'
#
loop_
_entity.id
_entity.type
_entity.pdbx_description
1 polymer ?
#
loop_
_entity_poly.entity_id
_entity_poly.type
_entity_poly.pdbx_seq_one_letter_code
_entity_poly.pdbx_strand_id
1 'polypeptide(L)'
;PPPTPAVICAFISLPGIGKSTISETLRPFAFEAHKGGNPPCRTHPPCRTHPRCVASVKLLCSDEMRKRSLPANKYWSAVAESANGLLEDHHRAELPRDLKGDGRATHCTAVIADKNLVPAPKDNLKRVVSELIGLKRNPLVTSVAIIPSVAGPSSLHLAAMASLTPSLALLYHSLPTYPFPLELVALCMIRILGRRDHNGKLDPVACPNALGVLSMFANFFKGRTEGELEEDAAAAGFTTVRRLEVMRGDSKGEIPLDVYSVVAEGLLLSLKFDGRRSNQSDAKAAMAAWESKARAILLGEARGGAGGRGFWAKEGGGSSRDGKDDKDDKDDKDDKD
;
A
#
# COMPACT_ATOMS: atom_id res chain seq x y z
N PRO A 1 3.50 17.91 -30.82
CA PRO A 1 2.93 18.01 -29.46
C PRO A 1 4.08 17.93 -28.46
N PRO A 2 4.10 18.72 -27.37
CA PRO A 2 5.07 18.48 -26.30
C PRO A 2 4.85 17.06 -25.78
N PRO A 3 5.91 16.34 -25.41
CA PRO A 3 5.75 14.96 -25.01
C PRO A 3 4.97 14.87 -23.70
N THR A 4 4.04 13.92 -23.63
CA THR A 4 3.25 13.61 -22.43
C THR A 4 4.19 13.12 -21.33
N PRO A 5 4.24 13.73 -20.13
CA PRO A 5 5.00 13.16 -19.03
C PRO A 5 4.36 11.86 -18.54
N ALA A 6 5.19 10.86 -18.25
CA ALA A 6 4.80 9.64 -17.55
C ALA A 6 5.30 9.68 -16.11
N VAL A 7 4.48 9.24 -15.16
CA VAL A 7 4.77 9.18 -13.74
C VAL A 7 4.71 7.72 -13.30
N ILE A 8 5.74 7.21 -12.63
CA ILE A 8 5.74 5.87 -12.04
C ILE A 8 5.64 6.03 -10.52
N CYS A 9 4.61 5.48 -9.91
CA CYS A 9 4.42 5.49 -8.46
C CYS A 9 4.83 4.14 -7.87
N ALA A 10 5.84 4.12 -6.99
CA ALA A 10 6.31 2.93 -6.29
C ALA A 10 6.17 3.10 -4.77
N PHE A 11 5.55 2.13 -4.10
CA PHE A 11 5.30 2.20 -2.66
C PHE A 11 6.41 1.52 -1.86
N ILE A 12 7.21 2.31 -1.14
CA ILE A 12 8.18 1.83 -0.17
C ILE A 12 7.43 1.57 1.14
N SER A 13 6.95 0.34 1.35
CA SER A 13 5.85 0.11 2.29
C SER A 13 5.74 -1.33 2.82
N LEU A 14 4.89 -1.48 3.84
CA LEU A 14 4.49 -2.77 4.40
C LEU A 14 3.27 -3.38 3.67
N PRO A 15 3.14 -4.71 3.64
CA PRO A 15 1.85 -5.36 3.40
C PRO A 15 0.76 -4.81 4.35
N GLY A 16 -0.50 -4.80 3.93
CA GLY A 16 -1.60 -4.28 4.76
C GLY A 16 -1.80 -2.76 4.73
N ILE A 17 -0.87 -1.97 4.18
CA ILE A 17 -0.96 -0.50 4.18
C ILE A 17 -2.10 0.12 3.37
N GLY A 18 -2.81 -0.67 2.55
CA GLY A 18 -3.94 -0.18 1.74
C GLY A 18 -3.59 0.26 0.31
N LYS A 19 -2.43 -0.15 -0.24
CA LYS A 19 -2.01 0.16 -1.63
C LYS A 19 -3.09 -0.14 -2.66
N SER A 20 -3.74 -1.30 -2.58
CA SER A 20 -4.76 -1.70 -3.56
C SER A 20 -5.99 -0.78 -3.48
N THR A 21 -6.42 -0.38 -2.29
CA THR A 21 -7.49 0.62 -2.09
C THR A 21 -7.09 1.99 -2.65
N ILE A 22 -5.86 2.45 -2.41
CA ILE A 22 -5.32 3.68 -2.99
C ILE A 22 -5.34 3.58 -4.53
N SER A 23 -4.89 2.45 -5.06
CA SER A 23 -4.82 2.20 -6.50
C SER A 23 -6.21 2.13 -7.15
N GLU A 24 -7.19 1.52 -6.49
CA GLU A 24 -8.58 1.45 -6.94
C GLU A 24 -9.25 2.82 -6.90
N THR A 25 -8.97 3.64 -5.89
CA THR A 25 -9.45 5.03 -5.81
C THR A 25 -8.91 5.88 -6.96
N LEU A 26 -7.75 5.50 -7.51
CA LEU A 26 -7.15 6.15 -8.67
C LEU A 26 -7.67 5.59 -10.01
N ARG A 27 -8.41 4.47 -10.01
CA ARG A 27 -8.95 3.83 -11.22
C ARG A 27 -9.99 4.67 -11.98
N PRO A 28 -10.87 5.48 -11.36
CA PRO A 28 -11.76 6.38 -12.11
C PRO A 28 -11.00 7.40 -12.95
N PHE A 29 -9.80 7.79 -12.53
CA PHE A 29 -8.89 8.64 -13.32
C PHE A 29 -8.17 7.86 -14.43
N ALA A 30 -8.36 6.54 -14.53
CA ALA A 30 -7.78 5.70 -15.58
C ALA A 30 -8.55 5.74 -16.89
N PHE A 31 -9.77 6.26 -16.89
CA PHE A 31 -10.71 6.10 -18.00
C PHE A 31 -11.39 7.41 -18.36
N GLU A 32 -10.74 8.19 -19.23
CA GLU A 32 -11.44 9.24 -19.98
C GLU A 32 -10.73 9.72 -21.25
N ALA A 33 -9.88 8.88 -21.83
CA ALA A 33 -9.34 9.15 -23.16
C ALA A 33 -10.25 8.64 -24.30
N HIS A 34 -11.28 7.83 -24.00
CA HIS A 34 -12.01 7.06 -25.03
C HIS A 34 -13.51 7.33 -25.21
N LYS A 35 -14.14 8.13 -24.36
CA LYS A 35 -15.51 8.61 -24.61
C LYS A 35 -15.53 10.09 -24.24
N GLY A 36 -15.84 10.95 -25.20
CA GLY A 36 -15.86 12.42 -25.06
C GLY A 36 -16.96 12.93 -24.11
N GLY A 37 -16.99 12.45 -22.88
CA GLY A 37 -17.81 12.94 -21.79
C GLY A 37 -16.89 13.37 -20.66
N ASN A 38 -16.95 14.64 -20.28
CA ASN A 38 -16.29 15.13 -19.07
C ASN A 38 -16.83 14.38 -17.85
N PRO A 39 -15.98 14.05 -16.85
CA PRO A 39 -16.48 13.75 -15.54
C PRO A 39 -16.77 15.10 -14.89
N PRO A 40 -17.91 15.26 -14.20
CA PRO A 40 -18.01 16.35 -13.27
C PRO A 40 -16.96 16.08 -12.17
N CYS A 41 -15.91 16.91 -12.10
CA CYS A 41 -15.13 17.09 -10.89
C CYS A 41 -16.10 17.55 -9.80
N ARG A 42 -16.72 16.61 -9.08
CA ARG A 42 -17.78 16.91 -8.10
C ARG A 42 -17.26 17.50 -6.79
N THR A 43 -15.94 17.58 -6.60
CA THR A 43 -15.33 18.01 -5.34
C THR A 43 -14.57 19.33 -5.41
N HIS A 44 -14.40 19.93 -6.60
CA HIS A 44 -13.82 21.26 -6.74
C HIS A 44 -14.61 22.10 -7.74
N PRO A 45 -14.94 23.38 -7.43
CA PRO A 45 -15.45 24.29 -8.44
C PRO A 45 -14.45 24.34 -9.61
N PRO A 46 -14.92 24.44 -10.87
CA PRO A 46 -14.04 24.44 -12.03
C PRO A 46 -13.03 25.60 -11.89
N CYS A 47 -11.79 25.25 -11.58
CA CYS A 47 -10.72 26.21 -11.45
C CYS A 47 -10.39 26.74 -12.85
N ARG A 48 -10.85 27.96 -13.15
CA ARG A 48 -10.66 28.63 -14.46
C ARG A 48 -9.19 28.86 -14.83
N THR A 49 -8.25 28.62 -13.91
CA THR A 49 -6.82 28.90 -14.09
C THR A 49 -5.97 27.67 -14.39
N HIS A 50 -6.52 26.45 -14.31
CA HIS A 50 -5.77 25.24 -14.64
C HIS A 50 -6.28 24.61 -15.94
N PRO A 51 -5.41 24.38 -16.94
CA PRO A 51 -5.79 23.63 -18.11
C PRO A 51 -6.36 22.27 -17.72
N ARG A 52 -7.34 21.78 -18.49
CA ARG A 52 -7.92 20.44 -18.32
C ARG A 52 -6.79 19.40 -18.43
N CYS A 53 -6.34 18.88 -17.28
CA CYS A 53 -5.35 17.81 -17.22
C CYS A 53 -6.10 16.49 -17.36
N VAL A 54 -5.84 15.76 -18.44
CA VAL A 54 -6.37 14.42 -18.64
C VAL A 54 -5.31 13.44 -18.17
N ALA A 55 -5.64 12.59 -17.22
CA ALA A 55 -4.74 11.55 -16.74
C ALA A 55 -5.16 10.19 -17.30
N SER A 56 -4.19 9.36 -17.66
CA SER A 56 -4.40 7.91 -17.84
C SER A 56 -3.66 7.18 -16.74
N VAL A 57 -4.30 6.22 -16.07
CA VAL A 57 -3.72 5.50 -14.94
C VAL A 57 -3.66 4.01 -15.24
N LYS A 58 -2.46 3.43 -15.22
CA LYS A 58 -2.25 1.99 -15.40
C LYS A 58 -1.82 1.38 -14.08
N LEU A 59 -2.62 0.46 -13.55
CA LEU A 59 -2.31 -0.30 -12.35
C LEU A 59 -1.62 -1.62 -12.73
N LEU A 60 -0.45 -1.89 -12.14
CA LEU A 60 0.21 -3.18 -12.22
C LEU A 60 0.26 -3.80 -10.83
N CYS A 61 -0.47 -4.91 -10.63
CA CYS A 61 -0.44 -5.67 -9.38
C CYS A 61 0.53 -6.85 -9.51
N SER A 62 1.55 -6.90 -8.64
CA SER A 62 2.58 -7.97 -8.72
C SER A 62 1.99 -9.37 -8.56
N ASP A 63 0.92 -9.52 -7.77
CA ASP A 63 0.29 -10.82 -7.54
C ASP A 63 -0.50 -11.29 -8.77
N GLU A 64 -1.19 -10.39 -9.46
CA GLU A 64 -1.91 -10.69 -10.70
C GLU A 64 -0.96 -11.04 -11.83
N MET A 65 0.16 -10.31 -11.95
CA MET A 65 1.17 -10.60 -12.97
C MET A 65 1.81 -11.97 -12.75
N ARG A 66 2.03 -12.36 -11.49
CA ARG A 66 2.51 -13.70 -11.15
C ARG A 66 1.50 -14.78 -11.56
N LYS A 67 0.18 -14.54 -11.42
CA LYS A 67 -0.86 -15.46 -11.92
C LYS A 67 -0.81 -15.61 -13.45
N ARG A 68 -0.31 -14.60 -14.16
CA ARG A 68 -0.06 -14.61 -15.61
C ARG A 68 1.34 -15.11 -15.98
N SER A 69 2.00 -15.83 -15.08
CA SER A 69 3.33 -16.42 -15.27
C SER A 69 4.47 -15.40 -15.48
N LEU A 70 4.29 -14.12 -15.09
CA LEU A 70 5.42 -13.18 -15.08
C LEU A 70 6.37 -13.53 -13.92
N PRO A 71 7.66 -13.78 -14.19
CA PRO A 71 8.66 -13.96 -13.13
C PRO A 71 8.72 -12.75 -12.19
N ALA A 72 8.84 -12.98 -10.88
CA ALA A 72 8.84 -11.90 -9.89
C ALA A 72 10.00 -10.89 -10.07
N ASN A 73 11.11 -11.33 -10.66
CA ASN A 73 12.27 -10.51 -11.01
C ASN A 73 12.07 -9.67 -12.29
N LYS A 74 10.99 -9.86 -13.05
CA LYS A 74 10.63 -9.08 -14.24
C LYS A 74 9.57 -8.02 -13.99
N TYR A 75 9.02 -7.98 -12.77
CA TYR A 75 7.94 -7.05 -12.43
C TYR A 75 8.30 -5.58 -12.68
N TRP A 76 9.48 -5.13 -12.20
CA TRP A 76 9.85 -3.72 -12.31
C TRP A 76 10.21 -3.33 -13.74
N SER A 77 10.80 -4.25 -14.51
CA SER A 77 10.96 -4.11 -15.96
C SER A 77 9.60 -3.92 -16.67
N ALA A 78 8.57 -4.70 -16.31
CA ALA A 78 7.23 -4.56 -16.89
C ALA A 78 6.51 -3.25 -16.48
N VAL A 79 6.78 -2.74 -15.28
CA VAL A 79 6.35 -1.39 -14.85
C VAL A 79 7.00 -0.33 -15.73
N ALA A 80 8.32 -0.44 -15.99
CA ALA A 80 9.04 0.48 -16.85
C ALA A 80 8.54 0.42 -18.31
N GLU A 81 8.40 -0.77 -18.89
CA GLU A 81 7.82 -0.98 -20.22
C GLU A 81 6.42 -0.39 -20.34
N SER A 82 5.60 -0.53 -19.29
CA SER A 82 4.27 0.07 -19.25
C SER A 82 4.28 1.59 -19.31
N ALA A 83 5.25 2.24 -18.64
CA ALA A 83 5.40 3.69 -18.72
C ALA A 83 5.85 4.13 -20.13
N ASN A 84 6.75 3.37 -20.77
CA ASN A 84 7.26 3.69 -22.11
C ASN A 84 6.22 3.47 -23.21
N GLY A 85 5.48 2.35 -23.20
CA GLY A 85 4.45 2.07 -24.20
C GLY A 85 3.36 3.15 -24.22
N LEU A 86 3.03 3.71 -23.06
CA LEU A 86 2.05 4.80 -22.97
C LEU A 86 2.57 6.09 -23.61
N LEU A 87 3.87 6.37 -23.59
CA LEU A 87 4.44 7.50 -24.31
C LEU A 87 4.27 7.33 -25.83
N GLU A 88 4.51 6.13 -26.34
CA GLU A 88 4.39 5.82 -27.78
C GLU A 88 2.93 5.86 -28.27
N ASP A 89 2.00 5.32 -27.48
CA ASP A 89 0.57 5.32 -27.80
C ASP A 89 0.00 6.75 -27.83
N HIS A 90 0.44 7.65 -26.93
CA HIS A 90 0.03 9.05 -26.94
C HIS A 90 0.65 9.88 -28.07
N HIS A 91 1.82 9.50 -28.58
CA HIS A 91 2.36 10.13 -29.80
C HIS A 91 1.53 9.80 -31.04
N ARG A 92 0.81 8.67 -31.04
CA ARG A 92 -0.02 8.22 -32.17
C ARG A 92 -1.50 8.56 -32.03
N ALA A 93 -2.01 8.73 -30.82
CA ALA A 93 -3.39 9.10 -30.59
C ALA A 93 -3.64 10.56 -31.02
N GLU A 94 -4.47 10.76 -32.05
CA GLU A 94 -5.04 12.08 -32.30
C GLU A 94 -5.87 12.50 -31.09
N LEU A 95 -5.49 13.60 -30.45
CA LEU A 95 -6.32 14.26 -29.45
C LEU A 95 -7.75 14.43 -29.99
N PRO A 96 -8.79 14.09 -29.21
CA PRO A 96 -10.19 14.35 -29.58
C PRO A 96 -10.36 15.79 -30.11
N ARG A 97 -11.10 15.97 -31.22
CA ARG A 97 -11.22 17.26 -31.93
C ARG A 97 -11.75 18.40 -31.04
N ASP A 98 -12.49 18.06 -30.00
CA ASP A 98 -13.03 18.92 -28.94
C ASP A 98 -12.00 19.39 -27.91
N LEU A 99 -10.81 18.77 -27.85
CA LEU A 99 -9.66 19.23 -27.06
C LEU A 99 -8.61 19.98 -27.90
N LYS A 100 -8.79 20.05 -29.24
CA LYS A 100 -7.89 20.77 -30.17
C LYS A 100 -8.07 22.30 -30.14
N GLY A 101 -9.07 22.84 -29.44
CA GLY A 101 -9.46 24.25 -29.50
C GLY A 101 -8.51 25.26 -28.85
N ASP A 102 -7.71 24.84 -27.85
CA ASP A 102 -7.11 25.81 -26.92
C ASP A 102 -5.59 25.64 -26.77
N GLY A 103 -5.00 24.58 -27.35
CA GLY A 103 -3.57 24.30 -27.28
C GLY A 103 -3.02 24.04 -25.86
N ARG A 104 -3.88 23.82 -24.85
CA ARG A 104 -3.50 23.80 -23.42
C ARG A 104 -3.74 22.49 -22.67
N ALA A 105 -4.39 21.48 -23.24
CA ALA A 105 -4.61 20.23 -22.52
C ALA A 105 -3.30 19.44 -22.36
N THR A 106 -2.79 19.33 -21.13
CA THR A 106 -1.66 18.46 -20.80
C THR A 106 -2.20 17.08 -20.44
N HIS A 107 -1.91 16.09 -21.28
CA HIS A 107 -2.14 14.70 -20.91
C HIS A 107 -1.00 14.24 -20.00
N CYS A 108 -1.29 13.42 -18.98
CA CYS A 108 -0.29 12.81 -18.11
C CYS A 108 -0.61 11.33 -17.95
N THR A 109 0.40 10.49 -17.88
CA THR A 109 0.18 9.06 -17.67
C THR A 109 0.81 8.60 -16.37
N ALA A 110 0.04 7.96 -15.49
CA ALA A 110 0.52 7.41 -14.24
C ALA A 110 0.55 5.88 -14.29
N VAL A 111 1.67 5.27 -13.92
CA VAL A 111 1.82 3.83 -13.73
C VAL A 111 1.97 3.56 -12.25
N ILE A 112 1.00 2.86 -11.66
CA ILE A 112 0.99 2.53 -10.24
C ILE A 112 1.52 1.11 -10.07
N ALA A 113 2.66 0.98 -9.39
CA ALA A 113 3.23 -0.31 -9.04
C ALA A 113 2.65 -0.79 -7.70
N ASP A 114 1.62 -1.64 -7.74
CA ASP A 114 1.06 -2.29 -6.55
C ASP A 114 1.92 -3.50 -6.15
N LYS A 115 3.08 -3.16 -5.56
CA LYS A 115 4.04 -4.06 -4.94
C LYS A 115 4.70 -3.35 -3.77
N ASN A 116 4.91 -4.07 -2.66
CA ASN A 116 5.75 -3.56 -1.57
C ASN A 116 7.20 -3.49 -2.07
N LEU A 117 7.73 -2.27 -2.19
CA LEU A 117 9.16 -2.04 -2.29
C LEU A 117 9.72 -1.94 -0.87
N VAL A 118 10.80 -2.67 -0.61
CA VAL A 118 11.47 -2.71 0.69
C VAL A 118 12.96 -2.37 0.51
N PRO A 119 13.63 -1.73 1.48
CA PRO A 119 15.00 -1.26 1.30
C PRO A 119 16.05 -2.38 1.42
N ALA A 120 15.69 -3.53 2.01
CA ALA A 120 16.52 -4.71 2.08
C ALA A 120 16.16 -5.76 0.99
N PRO A 121 17.10 -6.62 0.54
CA PRO A 121 18.53 -6.60 0.86
C PRO A 121 19.20 -5.30 0.39
N LYS A 122 20.43 -5.04 0.86
CA LYS A 122 21.18 -3.83 0.50
C LYS A 122 21.12 -3.57 -1.02
N ASP A 123 20.98 -2.30 -1.40
CA ASP A 123 20.86 -1.83 -2.77
C ASP A 123 19.58 -2.25 -3.52
N ASN A 124 18.58 -2.85 -2.86
CA ASN A 124 17.32 -3.22 -3.53
C ASN A 124 16.60 -2.01 -4.15
N LEU A 125 16.61 -0.84 -3.47
CA LEU A 125 16.04 0.39 -4.04
C LEU A 125 16.77 0.80 -5.32
N LYS A 126 18.11 0.84 -5.30
CA LYS A 126 18.93 1.18 -6.48
C LYS A 126 18.68 0.21 -7.64
N ARG A 127 18.57 -1.09 -7.34
CA ARG A 127 18.25 -2.11 -8.35
C ARG A 127 16.90 -1.82 -9.00
N VAL A 128 15.86 -1.56 -8.21
CA VAL A 128 14.52 -1.25 -8.74
C VAL A 128 14.54 0.04 -9.55
N VAL A 129 15.17 1.10 -9.02
CA VAL A 129 15.31 2.36 -9.75
C VAL A 129 16.08 2.15 -11.05
N SER A 130 17.11 1.31 -11.09
CA SER A 130 17.84 0.99 -12.33
C SER A 130 16.99 0.29 -13.39
N GLU A 131 15.94 -0.45 -12.99
CA GLU A 131 14.96 -1.01 -13.92
C GLU A 131 13.95 0.03 -14.37
N LEU A 132 13.46 0.88 -13.46
CA LEU A 132 12.53 1.99 -13.77
C LEU A 132 13.18 3.03 -14.69
N ILE A 133 14.48 3.26 -14.50
CA ILE A 133 15.35 4.16 -15.26
C ILE A 133 16.11 3.37 -16.35
N GLY A 134 15.81 2.08 -16.54
CA GLY A 134 16.49 1.17 -17.47
C GLY A 134 16.52 1.62 -18.93
N LEU A 135 15.75 2.66 -19.27
CA LEU A 135 15.89 3.47 -20.48
C LEU A 135 16.41 4.87 -20.13
N LYS A 136 17.67 4.97 -19.68
CA LYS A 136 18.42 6.12 -19.09
C LYS A 136 18.37 7.50 -19.79
N ARG A 137 17.47 7.74 -20.75
CA ARG A 137 17.48 8.94 -21.60
C ARG A 137 16.11 9.58 -21.80
N ASN A 138 15.06 9.13 -21.11
CA ASN A 138 13.75 9.73 -21.28
C ASN A 138 13.47 10.79 -20.19
N PRO A 139 13.70 12.09 -20.47
CA PRO A 139 13.45 13.17 -19.50
C PRO A 139 11.95 13.34 -19.16
N LEU A 140 11.08 12.57 -19.80
CA LEU A 140 9.62 12.65 -19.67
C LEU A 140 9.08 11.68 -18.64
N VAL A 141 9.91 10.78 -18.09
CA VAL A 141 9.50 9.82 -17.06
C VAL A 141 9.94 10.32 -15.69
N THR A 142 8.98 10.57 -14.82
CA THR A 142 9.19 10.89 -13.40
C THR A 142 8.93 9.65 -12.56
N SER A 143 9.87 9.26 -11.69
CA SER A 143 9.65 8.21 -10.71
C SER A 143 9.37 8.80 -9.34
N VAL A 144 8.32 8.33 -8.68
CA VAL A 144 7.86 8.79 -7.37
C VAL A 144 7.92 7.63 -6.38
N ALA A 145 8.77 7.76 -5.37
CA ALA A 145 8.74 6.90 -4.20
C ALA A 145 7.67 7.42 -3.23
N ILE A 146 6.72 6.55 -2.86
CA ILE A 146 5.67 6.83 -1.90
C ILE A 146 5.99 6.09 -0.61
N ILE A 147 6.22 6.82 0.47
CA ILE A 147 6.46 6.30 1.81
C ILE A 147 5.20 6.56 2.65
N PRO A 148 4.49 5.52 3.10
CA PRO A 148 3.35 5.68 3.99
C PRO A 148 3.79 6.27 5.34
N SER A 149 3.03 7.24 5.83
CA SER A 149 3.27 7.91 7.11
C SER A 149 1.97 8.03 7.91
N VAL A 150 2.09 8.54 9.13
CA VAL A 150 0.93 8.89 9.97
C VAL A 150 0.81 10.41 10.06
N ALA A 151 -0.42 10.91 10.06
CA ALA A 151 -0.71 12.33 10.21
C ALA A 151 -0.61 12.76 11.67
N GLY A 152 0.21 13.77 11.96
CA GLY A 152 0.38 14.32 13.32
C GLY A 152 1.24 13.45 14.25
N PRO A 153 1.24 13.73 15.57
CA PRO A 153 2.09 13.04 16.54
C PRO A 153 1.76 11.55 16.63
N SER A 154 2.78 10.71 16.45
CA SER A 154 2.73 9.26 16.54
C SER A 154 3.29 8.77 17.87
N SER A 155 3.08 7.49 18.22
CA SER A 155 3.73 6.90 19.39
C SER A 155 5.26 6.93 19.27
N LEU A 156 5.82 6.83 18.05
CA LEU A 156 7.24 7.00 17.77
C LEU A 156 7.71 8.45 18.04
N HIS A 157 6.92 9.45 17.63
CA HIS A 157 7.23 10.85 17.89
C HIS A 157 7.16 11.17 19.39
N LEU A 158 6.12 10.67 20.08
CA LEU A 158 6.00 10.82 21.53
C LEU A 158 7.15 10.13 22.27
N ALA A 159 7.65 8.99 21.75
CA ALA A 159 8.83 8.31 22.31
C ALA A 159 10.07 9.18 22.23
N ALA A 160 10.30 9.82 21.08
CA ALA A 160 11.42 10.72 20.88
C ALA A 160 11.34 11.97 21.78
N MET A 161 10.14 12.45 22.09
CA MET A 161 9.91 13.60 22.97
C MET A 161 9.84 13.25 24.46
N ALA A 162 10.15 12.01 24.86
CA ALA A 162 10.01 11.52 26.24
C ALA A 162 8.63 11.82 26.88
N SER A 163 7.60 11.94 26.04
CA SER A 163 6.23 12.30 26.43
C SER A 163 5.30 11.08 26.47
N LEU A 164 5.89 9.89 26.51
CA LEU A 164 5.20 8.61 26.58
C LEU A 164 5.00 8.14 28.03
N THR A 165 4.06 7.21 28.19
CA THR A 165 4.05 6.36 29.39
C THR A 165 5.36 5.56 29.47
N PRO A 166 5.91 5.32 30.68
CA PRO A 166 7.14 4.55 30.84
C PRO A 166 7.10 3.18 30.14
N SER A 167 5.95 2.51 30.14
CA SER A 167 5.76 1.21 29.50
C SER A 167 5.93 1.26 27.98
N LEU A 168 5.38 2.28 27.31
CA LEU A 168 5.52 2.40 25.85
C LEU A 168 6.93 2.85 25.46
N ALA A 169 7.57 3.70 26.28
CA ALA A 169 8.98 4.05 26.09
C ALA A 169 9.89 2.81 26.19
N LEU A 170 9.66 1.92 27.16
CA LEU A 170 10.41 0.67 27.29
C LEU A 170 10.26 -0.24 26.06
N LEU A 171 9.06 -0.33 25.48
CA LEU A 171 8.86 -1.07 24.24
C LEU A 171 9.73 -0.53 23.11
N TYR A 172 9.71 0.78 22.88
CA TYR A 172 10.54 1.42 21.85
C TYR A 172 12.05 1.25 22.08
N HIS A 173 12.52 1.32 23.33
CA HIS A 173 13.93 1.09 23.65
C HIS A 173 14.38 -0.36 23.39
N SER A 174 13.46 -1.32 23.47
CA SER A 174 13.76 -2.73 23.22
C SER A 174 13.79 -3.10 21.73
N LEU A 175 13.26 -2.23 20.87
CA LEU A 175 13.16 -2.46 19.43
C LEU A 175 14.34 -1.83 18.68
N PRO A 176 14.76 -2.41 17.53
CA PRO A 176 15.52 -1.64 16.56
C PRO A 176 14.74 -0.40 16.11
N THR A 177 15.45 0.58 15.57
CA THR A 177 14.80 1.72 14.90
C THR A 177 14.02 1.23 13.68
N TYR A 178 12.77 1.69 13.54
CA TYR A 178 11.93 1.48 12.36
C TYR A 178 11.39 2.83 11.87
N PRO A 179 11.14 2.98 10.55
CA PRO A 179 10.56 4.19 9.99
C PRO A 179 9.05 4.29 10.24
N PHE A 180 8.42 3.17 10.61
CA PHE A 180 6.98 3.08 10.84
C PHE A 180 6.69 2.98 12.34
N PRO A 181 5.77 3.79 12.89
CA PRO A 181 5.37 3.68 14.29
C PRO A 181 4.55 2.41 14.52
N LEU A 182 4.47 1.93 15.77
CA LEU A 182 3.87 0.63 16.08
C LEU A 182 2.37 0.58 15.76
N GLU A 183 1.66 1.70 15.88
CA GLU A 183 0.25 1.81 15.49
C GLU A 183 0.04 1.61 13.99
N LEU A 184 0.98 2.05 13.15
CA LEU A 184 0.90 1.83 11.70
C LEU A 184 1.10 0.36 11.35
N VAL A 185 2.01 -0.31 12.08
CA VAL A 185 2.22 -1.75 11.94
C VAL A 185 0.96 -2.51 12.42
N ALA A 186 0.36 -2.09 13.54
CA ALA A 186 -0.91 -2.65 14.04
C ALA A 186 -2.05 -2.52 13.01
N LEU A 187 -2.21 -1.33 12.41
CA LEU A 187 -3.19 -1.10 11.34
C LEU A 187 -2.98 -2.07 10.18
N CYS A 188 -1.72 -2.25 9.75
CA CYS A 188 -1.38 -3.19 8.69
C CYS A 188 -1.74 -4.63 9.07
N MET A 189 -1.48 -5.06 10.31
CA MET A 189 -1.88 -6.36 10.82
C MET A 189 -3.39 -6.55 10.80
N ILE A 190 -4.15 -5.59 11.35
CA ILE A 190 -5.62 -5.63 11.38
C ILE A 190 -6.19 -5.70 9.96
N ARG A 191 -5.67 -4.87 9.05
CA ARG A 191 -6.08 -4.90 7.63
C ARG A 191 -5.76 -6.23 6.97
N ILE A 192 -4.67 -6.91 7.34
CA ILE A 192 -4.39 -8.26 6.85
C ILE A 192 -5.40 -9.26 7.40
N LEU A 193 -5.73 -9.18 8.70
CA LEU A 193 -6.72 -10.06 9.33
C LEU A 193 -8.14 -9.86 8.79
N GLY A 194 -8.44 -8.67 8.27
CA GLY A 194 -9.72 -8.37 7.62
C GLY A 194 -9.83 -8.84 6.16
N ARG A 195 -8.74 -9.34 5.54
CA ARG A 195 -8.75 -9.76 4.13
C ARG A 195 -9.46 -11.09 3.92
N ARG A 196 -10.00 -11.25 2.72
CA ARG A 196 -10.46 -12.53 2.16
C ARG A 196 -9.95 -12.64 0.73
N ASP A 197 -9.58 -13.84 0.31
CA ASP A 197 -9.18 -14.18 -1.06
C ASP A 197 -8.11 -13.25 -1.68
N HIS A 198 -7.12 -12.84 -0.87
CA HIS A 198 -6.09 -11.92 -1.34
C HIS A 198 -5.21 -12.62 -2.39
N ASN A 199 -4.96 -11.97 -3.54
CA ASN A 199 -4.18 -12.53 -4.65
C ASN A 199 -2.79 -13.05 -4.23
N GLY A 200 -2.15 -12.37 -3.27
CA GLY A 200 -0.86 -12.75 -2.69
C GLY A 200 -0.91 -13.84 -1.62
N LYS A 201 -2.10 -14.39 -1.30
CA LYS A 201 -2.36 -15.37 -0.23
C LYS A 201 -1.94 -14.93 1.17
N LEU A 202 -1.80 -13.62 1.38
CA LEU A 202 -1.53 -13.02 2.69
C LEU A 202 -2.86 -12.56 3.30
N ASP A 203 -3.63 -13.55 3.72
CA ASP A 203 -4.91 -13.44 4.40
C ASP A 203 -5.04 -14.58 5.42
N PRO A 204 -5.98 -14.48 6.39
CA PRO A 204 -6.14 -15.46 7.46
C PRO A 204 -6.43 -16.88 7.00
N VAL A 205 -7.07 -17.04 5.84
CA VAL A 205 -7.54 -18.34 5.35
C VAL A 205 -6.38 -19.06 4.67
N ALA A 206 -5.64 -18.37 3.80
CA ALA A 206 -4.55 -18.93 3.03
C ALA A 206 -3.20 -18.95 3.78
N CYS A 207 -3.03 -18.09 4.80
CA CYS A 207 -1.79 -17.98 5.56
C CYS A 207 -2.05 -17.96 7.08
N PRO A 208 -1.88 -19.12 7.76
CA PRO A 208 -2.00 -19.19 9.22
C PRO A 208 -1.02 -18.29 9.97
N ASN A 209 0.13 -17.95 9.37
CA ASN A 209 1.20 -17.12 9.93
C ASN A 209 1.28 -15.72 9.28
N ALA A 210 0.13 -15.14 8.92
CA ALA A 210 0.07 -13.91 8.13
C ALA A 210 0.73 -12.72 8.85
N LEU A 211 0.54 -12.60 10.19
CA LEU A 211 1.16 -11.51 10.96
C LEU A 211 2.67 -11.75 11.11
N GLY A 212 3.10 -13.00 11.25
CA GLY A 212 4.52 -13.34 11.28
C GLY A 212 5.23 -12.95 9.98
N VAL A 213 4.58 -13.17 8.83
CA VAL A 213 5.05 -12.71 7.52
C VAL A 213 5.12 -11.18 7.47
N LEU A 214 4.12 -10.45 7.99
CA LEU A 214 4.19 -8.99 8.07
C LEU A 214 5.38 -8.52 8.93
N SER A 215 5.61 -9.13 10.10
CA SER A 215 6.72 -8.79 10.98
C SER A 215 8.08 -8.99 10.29
N MET A 216 8.22 -10.06 9.50
CA MET A 216 9.38 -10.26 8.63
C MET A 216 9.53 -9.13 7.60
N PHE A 217 8.43 -8.67 6.97
CA PHE A 217 8.47 -7.53 6.05
C PHE A 217 8.90 -6.23 6.75
N ALA A 218 8.42 -5.97 7.96
CA ALA A 218 8.84 -4.81 8.74
C ALA A 218 10.34 -4.85 9.07
N ASN A 219 10.91 -6.04 9.29
CA ASN A 219 12.35 -6.20 9.51
C ASN A 219 13.22 -5.88 8.29
N PHE A 220 12.67 -5.80 7.08
CA PHE A 220 13.42 -5.23 5.95
C PHE A 220 13.73 -3.75 6.12
N PHE A 221 13.06 -3.06 7.04
CA PHE A 221 13.26 -1.64 7.36
C PHE A 221 14.03 -1.42 8.66
N LYS A 222 14.47 -2.49 9.33
CA LYS A 222 15.18 -2.36 10.62
C LYS A 222 16.42 -1.49 10.50
N GLY A 223 16.67 -0.69 11.54
CA GLY A 223 17.81 0.23 11.61
C GLY A 223 17.66 1.46 10.71
N ARG A 224 16.43 1.88 10.39
CA ARG A 224 16.16 3.09 9.63
C ARG A 224 15.10 3.94 10.32
N THR A 225 15.32 5.24 10.33
CA THR A 225 14.30 6.27 10.57
C THR A 225 13.52 6.55 9.29
N GLU A 226 12.39 7.27 9.41
CA GLU A 226 11.63 7.75 8.26
C GLU A 226 12.49 8.65 7.36
N GLY A 227 13.30 9.54 7.95
CA GLY A 227 14.20 10.43 7.21
C GLY A 227 15.28 9.68 6.43
N GLU A 228 15.93 8.69 7.05
CA GLU A 228 16.91 7.84 6.36
C GLU A 228 16.27 7.04 5.22
N LEU A 229 15.00 6.64 5.34
CA LEU A 229 14.29 5.96 4.26
C LEU A 229 14.02 6.87 3.06
N GLU A 230 13.73 8.16 3.30
CA GLU A 230 13.60 9.17 2.25
C GLU A 230 14.94 9.45 1.56
N GLU A 231 16.00 9.60 2.34
CA GLU A 231 17.35 9.79 1.83
C GLU A 231 17.82 8.58 1.01
N ASP A 232 17.58 7.36 1.49
CA ASP A 232 17.86 6.12 0.76
C ASP A 232 17.10 6.06 -0.57
N ALA A 233 15.83 6.49 -0.61
CA ALA A 233 15.04 6.54 -1.83
C ALA A 233 15.55 7.61 -2.82
N ALA A 234 15.87 8.81 -2.32
CA ALA A 234 16.44 9.87 -3.14
C ALA A 234 17.82 9.45 -3.71
N ALA A 235 18.69 8.90 -2.88
CA ALA A 235 20.01 8.40 -3.27
C ALA A 235 19.94 7.19 -4.20
N ALA A 236 18.85 6.41 -4.14
CA ALA A 236 18.60 5.35 -5.11
C ALA A 236 18.29 5.88 -6.52
N GLY A 237 17.92 7.16 -6.64
CA GLY A 237 17.66 7.85 -7.91
C GLY A 237 16.19 8.06 -8.23
N PHE A 238 15.27 7.93 -7.26
CA PHE A 238 13.88 8.34 -7.48
C PHE A 238 13.83 9.84 -7.77
N THR A 239 13.06 10.24 -8.78
CA THR A 239 12.92 11.66 -9.18
C THR A 239 12.27 12.49 -8.09
N THR A 240 11.36 11.89 -7.33
CA THR A 240 10.67 12.54 -6.22
C THR A 240 10.37 11.52 -5.13
N VAL A 241 10.46 11.96 -3.87
CA VAL A 241 10.02 11.19 -2.71
C VAL A 241 8.83 11.92 -2.07
N ARG A 242 7.79 11.18 -1.72
CA ARG A 242 6.55 11.70 -1.13
C ARG A 242 6.12 10.84 0.05
N ARG A 243 5.75 11.52 1.14
CA ARG A 243 5.00 10.91 2.24
C ARG A 243 3.53 10.84 1.86
N LEU A 244 2.88 9.75 2.25
CA LEU A 244 1.43 9.59 2.14
C LEU A 244 0.87 9.24 3.50
N GLU A 245 0.13 10.18 4.10
CA GLU A 245 -0.54 9.97 5.37
C GLU A 245 -1.69 8.97 5.17
N VAL A 246 -1.58 7.79 5.79
CA VAL A 246 -2.57 6.70 5.63
C VAL A 246 -3.46 6.48 6.86
N MET A 247 -3.12 7.13 7.97
CA MET A 247 -3.86 7.13 9.23
C MET A 247 -3.47 8.36 10.06
N ARG A 248 -4.23 8.66 11.11
CA ARG A 248 -3.82 9.63 12.14
C ARG A 248 -2.91 8.95 13.17
N GLY A 249 -1.91 9.67 13.68
CA GLY A 249 -1.08 9.20 14.78
C GLY A 249 -1.84 9.11 16.10
N ASP A 250 -1.40 8.23 17.00
CA ASP A 250 -2.03 7.99 18.30
C ASP A 250 -1.58 8.99 19.37
N SER A 251 -1.73 10.29 19.09
CA SER A 251 -1.31 11.35 20.00
C SER A 251 -2.07 11.40 21.33
N LYS A 252 -3.21 10.70 21.40
CA LYS A 252 -4.11 10.68 22.56
C LYS A 252 -3.97 9.42 23.41
N GLY A 253 -3.15 8.45 23.00
CA GLY A 253 -3.04 7.16 23.67
C GLY A 253 -4.34 6.36 23.64
N GLU A 254 -5.08 6.45 22.53
CA GLU A 254 -6.33 5.71 22.31
C GLU A 254 -6.06 4.23 21.99
N ILE A 255 -4.85 3.88 21.53
CA ILE A 255 -4.48 2.48 21.26
C ILE A 255 -3.99 1.82 22.56
N PRO A 256 -4.55 0.66 22.96
CA PRO A 256 -4.11 -0.03 24.17
C PRO A 256 -2.65 -0.46 24.14
N LEU A 257 -2.00 -0.43 25.31
CA LEU A 257 -0.62 -0.90 25.49
C LEU A 257 -0.44 -2.35 25.02
N ASP A 258 -1.46 -3.18 25.16
CA ASP A 258 -1.48 -4.58 24.76
C ASP A 258 -1.28 -4.75 23.25
N VAL A 259 -1.84 -3.84 22.44
CA VAL A 259 -1.66 -3.78 20.98
C VAL A 259 -0.20 -3.44 20.67
N TYR A 260 0.34 -2.38 21.30
CA TYR A 260 1.73 -2.01 21.13
C TYR A 260 2.69 -3.15 21.52
N SER A 261 2.40 -3.80 22.64
CA SER A 261 3.21 -4.89 23.20
C SER A 261 3.22 -6.10 22.26
N VAL A 262 2.05 -6.50 21.73
CA VAL A 262 1.98 -7.68 20.85
C VAL A 262 2.62 -7.43 19.49
N VAL A 263 2.55 -6.20 18.97
CA VAL A 263 3.26 -5.80 17.74
C VAL A 263 4.77 -5.81 17.96
N ALA A 264 5.26 -5.18 19.04
CA ALA A 264 6.66 -5.16 19.39
C ALA A 264 7.23 -6.57 19.59
N GLU A 265 6.49 -7.44 20.29
CA GLU A 265 6.83 -8.86 20.47
C GLU A 265 7.02 -9.56 19.12
N GLY A 266 6.13 -9.33 18.15
CA GLY A 266 6.22 -9.91 16.80
C GLY A 266 7.44 -9.46 16.00
N LEU A 267 7.78 -8.18 16.08
CA LEU A 267 8.97 -7.62 15.44
C LEU A 267 10.25 -8.25 16.03
N LEU A 268 10.35 -8.32 17.36
CA LEU A 268 11.49 -8.97 18.03
C LEU A 268 11.57 -10.47 17.74
N LEU A 269 10.43 -11.15 17.75
CA LEU A 269 10.37 -12.58 17.50
C LEU A 269 10.79 -12.92 16.06
N SER A 270 10.33 -12.14 15.08
CA SER A 270 10.74 -12.32 13.67
C SER A 270 12.22 -12.03 13.43
N LEU A 271 12.87 -11.13 14.19
CA LEU A 271 14.32 -10.93 14.12
C LEU A 271 15.10 -12.16 14.57
N LYS A 272 14.64 -12.84 15.63
CA LYS A 272 15.27 -14.06 16.14
C LYS A 272 15.22 -15.20 15.13
N PHE A 273 14.35 -15.12 14.13
CA PHE A 273 14.13 -16.15 13.11
C PHE A 273 14.77 -15.84 11.75
N ASP A 274 15.30 -14.63 11.56
CA ASP A 274 15.94 -14.17 10.32
C ASP A 274 17.38 -14.72 10.11
N GLY A 275 17.81 -15.73 10.89
CA GLY A 275 19.19 -16.23 10.83
C GLY A 275 19.41 -17.63 11.39
N ARG A 276 19.28 -18.66 10.54
CA ARG A 276 20.08 -19.91 10.48
C ARG A 276 20.51 -20.66 11.78
N ARG A 277 19.97 -20.44 12.98
CA ARG A 277 20.49 -21.08 14.23
C ARG A 277 19.49 -21.46 15.32
N SER A 278 18.19 -21.25 15.16
CA SER A 278 17.21 -21.76 16.12
C SER A 278 16.74 -23.18 15.75
N ASN A 279 16.42 -24.00 16.75
CA ASN A 279 15.61 -25.21 16.53
C ASN A 279 14.34 -24.77 15.80
N GLN A 280 14.24 -25.16 14.53
CA GLN A 280 13.20 -24.66 13.62
C GLN A 280 11.79 -25.01 14.12
N SER A 281 11.66 -26.07 14.92
CA SER A 281 10.42 -26.47 15.61
C SER A 281 9.98 -25.45 16.66
N ASP A 282 10.89 -25.06 17.55
CA ASP A 282 10.58 -24.20 18.71
C ASP A 282 10.30 -22.77 18.25
N ALA A 283 11.06 -22.33 17.23
CA ALA A 283 10.83 -21.07 16.54
C ALA A 283 9.43 -21.01 15.90
N LYS A 284 9.05 -22.07 15.19
CA LYS A 284 7.74 -22.17 14.54
C LYS A 284 6.61 -22.23 15.58
N ALA A 285 6.80 -22.96 16.68
CA ALA A 285 5.83 -23.04 17.77
C ALA A 285 5.65 -21.68 18.47
N ALA A 286 6.76 -20.98 18.78
CA ALA A 286 6.71 -19.65 19.38
C ALA A 286 6.02 -18.63 18.47
N MET A 287 6.33 -18.64 17.16
CA MET A 287 5.64 -17.78 16.19
C MET A 287 4.15 -18.10 16.09
N ALA A 288 3.77 -19.39 16.09
CA ALA A 288 2.37 -19.80 16.06
C ALA A 288 1.60 -19.39 17.33
N ALA A 289 2.23 -19.53 18.50
CA ALA A 289 1.65 -19.09 19.77
C ALA A 289 1.46 -17.57 19.80
N TRP A 290 2.49 -16.81 19.36
CA TRP A 290 2.41 -15.37 19.23
C TRP A 290 1.33 -14.93 18.23
N GLU A 291 1.25 -15.57 17.06
CA GLU A 291 0.25 -15.27 16.02
C GLU A 291 -1.18 -15.46 16.56
N SER A 292 -1.43 -16.52 17.33
CA SER A 292 -2.71 -16.77 17.99
C SER A 292 -3.06 -15.65 18.99
N LYS A 293 -2.11 -15.30 19.86
CA LYS A 293 -2.25 -14.20 20.83
C LYS A 293 -2.51 -12.86 20.13
N ALA A 294 -1.75 -12.55 19.09
CA ALA A 294 -1.86 -11.32 18.31
C ALA A 294 -3.24 -11.20 17.64
N ARG A 295 -3.75 -12.31 17.06
CA ARG A 295 -5.10 -12.34 16.49
C ARG A 295 -6.18 -12.06 17.53
N ALA A 296 -6.07 -12.65 18.73
CA ALA A 296 -7.03 -12.42 19.79
C ALA A 296 -7.07 -10.95 20.22
N ILE A 297 -5.90 -10.33 20.43
CA ILE A 297 -5.78 -8.92 20.83
C ILE A 297 -6.28 -8.00 19.70
N LEU A 298 -5.76 -8.15 18.49
CA LEU A 298 -6.06 -7.24 17.38
C LEU A 298 -7.51 -7.33 16.89
N LEU A 299 -8.11 -8.52 16.89
CA LEU A 299 -9.52 -8.69 16.52
C LEU A 299 -10.48 -8.35 17.65
N GLY A 300 -10.06 -8.51 18.92
CA GLY A 300 -10.82 -8.01 20.08
C GLY A 300 -11.00 -6.51 20.01
N GLU A 301 -9.93 -5.78 19.68
CA GLU A 301 -9.96 -4.33 19.48
C GLU A 301 -10.74 -3.90 18.23
N ALA A 302 -10.59 -4.63 17.12
CA ALA A 302 -11.33 -4.33 15.89
C ALA A 302 -12.85 -4.47 16.05
N ARG A 303 -13.32 -5.30 17.00
CA ARG A 303 -14.74 -5.53 17.27
C ARG A 303 -15.37 -4.54 18.26
N GLY A 304 -14.56 -3.66 18.86
CA GLY A 304 -15.00 -2.78 19.94
C GLY A 304 -15.28 -3.60 21.20
N GLY A 305 -14.34 -3.59 22.14
CA GLY A 305 -14.60 -4.07 23.49
C GLY A 305 -15.88 -3.44 24.05
N ALA A 306 -16.66 -4.23 24.80
CA ALA A 306 -17.95 -3.86 25.36
C ALA A 306 -17.92 -2.46 26.01
N GLY A 307 -18.31 -1.43 25.24
CA GLY A 307 -18.39 -0.04 25.71
C GLY A 307 -17.73 1.04 24.83
N GLY A 308 -16.90 0.71 23.83
CA GLY A 308 -16.15 1.73 23.07
C GLY A 308 -16.17 1.53 21.56
N ARG A 309 -16.55 2.56 20.81
CA ARG A 309 -16.35 2.61 19.34
C ARG A 309 -14.86 2.43 19.05
N GLY A 310 -14.46 1.24 18.58
CA GLY A 310 -13.05 0.89 18.38
C GLY A 310 -12.33 1.91 17.50
N PHE A 311 -11.10 2.28 17.88
CA PHE A 311 -10.24 3.24 17.17
C PHE A 311 -10.21 3.00 15.65
N TRP A 312 -10.16 1.72 15.26
CA TRP A 312 -10.06 1.26 13.88
C TRP A 312 -11.38 1.26 13.10
N ALA A 313 -12.54 1.34 13.76
CA ALA A 313 -13.85 1.26 13.12
C ALA A 313 -14.13 2.44 12.17
N LYS A 314 -13.44 3.58 12.37
CA LYS A 314 -13.51 4.73 11.46
C LYS A 314 -12.59 4.62 10.24
N GLU A 315 -11.59 3.75 10.27
CA GLU A 315 -10.60 3.60 9.20
C GLU A 315 -10.81 2.36 8.31
N GLY A 316 -11.78 1.50 8.66
CA GLY A 316 -12.04 0.21 7.99
C GLY A 316 -13.22 0.19 6.99
N GLY A 317 -13.69 1.33 6.50
CA GLY A 317 -14.90 1.44 5.66
C GLY A 317 -14.77 0.84 4.25
N GLY A 318 -14.70 -0.48 4.14
CA GLY A 318 -15.04 -1.25 2.93
C GLY A 318 -16.51 -1.64 2.98
N SER A 319 -17.32 -1.04 2.10
CA SER A 319 -18.75 -1.29 1.95
C SER A 319 -19.01 -2.75 1.54
N SER A 320 -19.41 -3.62 2.47
CA SER A 320 -20.16 -4.83 2.12
C SER A 320 -21.58 -4.42 1.75
N ARG A 321 -21.90 -4.43 0.45
CA ARG A 321 -23.28 -4.52 -0.01
C ARG A 321 -23.56 -5.99 -0.28
N ASP A 322 -24.06 -6.68 0.73
CA ASP A 322 -24.66 -7.99 0.53
C ASP A 322 -25.96 -7.80 -0.23
N GLY A 323 -25.99 -8.40 -1.42
CA GLY A 323 -27.11 -8.42 -2.34
C GLY A 323 -28.32 -9.09 -1.70
N LYS A 324 -29.46 -8.43 -1.87
CA LYS A 324 -30.78 -8.95 -1.54
C LYS A 324 -31.18 -9.86 -2.70
N ASP A 325 -31.24 -11.16 -2.45
CA ASP A 325 -31.76 -12.13 -3.42
C ASP A 325 -33.28 -11.98 -3.49
N ASP A 326 -33.76 -11.32 -4.56
CA ASP A 326 -35.14 -11.37 -4.98
C ASP A 326 -35.40 -12.76 -5.59
N LYS A 327 -36.25 -13.54 -4.90
CA LYS A 327 -36.86 -14.75 -5.44
C LYS A 327 -38.05 -14.32 -6.29
N ASP A 328 -37.95 -14.49 -7.60
CA ASP A 328 -39.10 -14.49 -8.50
C ASP A 328 -39.23 -15.85 -9.20
N ASP A 329 -40.45 -16.37 -9.03
CA ASP A 329 -41.16 -17.48 -9.64
C ASP A 329 -40.74 -17.95 -11.04
N LYS A 330 -40.74 -19.29 -11.20
CA LYS A 330 -41.25 -20.01 -12.38
C LYS A 330 -41.18 -21.52 -12.14
N ASP A 331 -42.32 -22.13 -11.84
CA ASP A 331 -42.56 -23.55 -12.11
C ASP A 331 -44.00 -23.66 -12.61
N ASP A 332 -44.14 -23.74 -13.93
CA ASP A 332 -45.40 -24.03 -14.58
C ASP A 332 -45.11 -24.92 -15.80
N LYS A 333 -45.71 -26.12 -15.74
CA LYS A 333 -45.93 -27.10 -16.81
C LYS A 333 -44.74 -27.94 -17.29
N ASP A 334 -44.83 -29.23 -17.00
CA ASP A 334 -44.71 -30.26 -18.04
C ASP A 334 -45.64 -31.44 -17.70
N ASP A 335 -46.76 -31.49 -18.43
CA ASP A 335 -47.47 -32.73 -18.72
C ASP A 335 -46.62 -33.55 -19.70
N LYS A 336 -46.30 -34.80 -19.35
CA LYS A 336 -46.34 -35.94 -20.29
C LYS A 336 -46.10 -37.28 -19.56
N ASP A 337 -47.08 -38.14 -19.81
CA ASP A 337 -47.17 -39.60 -19.67
C ASP A 337 -47.33 -40.21 -18.27
#